data_AF-A0A924XB66-F1
#
_entry.id   AF-A0A924XB66-F1
#
_cell.length_a   1.000
_cell.length_b   1.000
_cell.length_c   1.000
_cell.angle_alpha   90.00
_cell.angle_beta   90.00
_cell.angle_gamma   90.00
#
_symmetry.space_group_name_H-M   'P 1'
#
loop_
_entity.id
_entity.type
_entity.pdbx_description
1 polymer ?
#
loop_
_entity_poly.entity_id
_entity_poly.type
_entity_poly.pdbx_seq_one_letter_code
_entity_poly.pdbx_strand_id
1 'polypeptide(L)'
;KLALPVTDIASKINQGEGTAGKLINDEALYNNLNATINEAQGTVNELKSTISKVNTGDGTAGKLLNDPQLYNNVNQTTDKLNQTVEQLQTIANDLRAGRGTAGKFLRDEALYNDLRSTIADSRVSIAKLNTIADQFNVLVVDLGEGKGTAGKFLKDEALYNDARTAIARFNTTAERIDNIVSVAERGEGTVGKLLRDDALYNNVNQLTTEGNKLVYDFRQNPRKYLTIQLKLF
;
A
#
# COMPACT_ATOMS: atom_id res chain seq x y z
N LYS A 1 2.00 -4.44 1.43
CA LYS A 1 3.17 -4.58 0.50
C LYS A 1 3.73 -3.18 0.26
N LEU A 2 5.06 -2.96 0.27
CA LEU A 2 5.81 -1.94 -0.54
C LEU A 2 7.08 -1.27 0.07
N ALA A 3 7.75 -1.78 1.11
CA ALA A 3 9.05 -1.22 1.56
C ALA A 3 10.30 -2.10 1.32
N LEU A 4 10.12 -3.32 0.82
CA LEU A 4 11.17 -4.36 0.76
C LEU A 4 12.28 -4.23 -0.33
N PRO A 5 12.11 -3.54 -1.48
CA PRO A 5 13.13 -3.63 -2.55
C PRO A 5 14.39 -2.80 -2.30
N VAL A 6 14.25 -1.59 -1.75
CA VAL A 6 15.34 -0.58 -1.81
C VAL A 6 16.45 -0.88 -0.81
N THR A 7 16.10 -1.37 0.38
CA THR A 7 17.09 -1.67 1.42
C THR A 7 17.90 -2.93 1.17
N ASP A 8 17.31 -3.92 0.50
CA ASP A 8 18.02 -5.12 0.09
C ASP A 8 19.03 -4.78 -1.02
N ILE A 9 18.63 -3.95 -1.99
CA ILE A 9 19.51 -3.49 -3.07
C ILE A 9 20.69 -2.66 -2.52
N ALA A 10 20.42 -1.72 -1.62
CA ALA A 10 21.45 -0.89 -0.98
C ALA A 10 22.47 -1.73 -0.18
N SER A 11 21.96 -2.68 0.61
CA SER A 11 22.81 -3.59 1.39
C SER A 11 23.67 -4.46 0.49
N LYS A 12 23.08 -5.01 -0.58
CA LYS A 12 23.78 -5.80 -1.58
C LYS A 12 24.86 -4.99 -2.28
N ILE A 13 24.58 -3.74 -2.64
CA ILE A 13 25.57 -2.85 -3.24
C ILE A 13 26.78 -2.64 -2.32
N ASN A 14 26.56 -2.32 -1.04
CA ASN A 14 27.64 -2.13 -0.07
C ASN A 14 28.43 -3.40 0.25
N GLN A 15 27.80 -4.57 0.14
CA GLN A 15 28.44 -5.87 0.38
C GLN A 15 29.11 -6.46 -0.87
N GLY A 16 29.10 -5.74 -2.00
CA GLY A 16 29.65 -6.25 -3.26
C GLY A 16 28.76 -7.31 -3.93
N GLU A 17 27.51 -7.45 -3.51
CA GLU A 17 26.55 -8.40 -4.05
C GLU A 17 25.74 -7.81 -5.21
N GLY A 18 25.35 -8.67 -6.16
CA GLY A 18 24.67 -8.26 -7.39
C GLY A 18 25.60 -7.53 -8.37
N THR A 19 25.11 -7.22 -9.56
CA THR A 19 25.94 -6.61 -10.62
C THR A 19 26.41 -5.21 -10.26
N ALA A 20 25.56 -4.39 -9.61
CA ALA A 20 25.91 -3.05 -9.15
C ALA A 20 26.92 -3.07 -7.98
N GLY A 21 26.72 -3.95 -6.99
CA GLY A 21 27.66 -4.08 -5.87
C GLY A 21 29.03 -4.57 -6.31
N LYS A 22 29.06 -5.58 -7.20
CA LYS A 22 30.31 -6.04 -7.84
C LYS A 22 30.97 -4.89 -8.60
N LEU A 23 30.25 -4.18 -9.47
CA LEU A 23 30.85 -3.11 -10.28
C LEU A 23 31.47 -1.96 -9.44
N ILE A 24 30.86 -1.60 -8.32
CA ILE A 24 31.35 -0.50 -7.46
C ILE A 24 32.58 -0.90 -6.64
N ASN A 25 32.56 -2.10 -6.07
CA ASN A 25 33.58 -2.52 -5.10
C ASN A 25 34.70 -3.36 -5.73
N ASP A 26 34.64 -3.65 -7.03
CA ASP A 26 35.59 -4.54 -7.68
C ASP A 26 36.88 -3.80 -8.05
N GLU A 27 37.91 -3.99 -7.22
CA GLU A 27 39.29 -3.60 -7.52
C GLU A 27 39.79 -4.21 -8.84
N ALA A 28 39.27 -5.38 -9.25
CA ALA A 28 39.63 -6.00 -10.52
C ALA A 28 39.18 -5.16 -11.72
N LEU A 29 38.12 -4.36 -11.62
CA LEU A 29 37.71 -3.47 -12.72
C LEU A 29 38.80 -2.42 -13.01
N TYR A 30 39.32 -1.78 -11.96
CA TYR A 30 40.42 -0.83 -12.09
C TYR A 30 41.71 -1.50 -12.59
N ASN A 31 42.01 -2.69 -12.08
CA ASN A 31 43.18 -3.45 -12.49
C ASN A 31 43.10 -3.89 -13.95
N ASN A 32 41.92 -4.36 -14.39
CA ASN A 32 41.66 -4.76 -15.77
C ASN A 32 41.72 -3.55 -16.71
N LEU A 33 41.15 -2.41 -16.31
CA LEU A 33 41.22 -1.19 -17.11
C LEU A 33 42.67 -0.72 -17.29
N ASN A 34 43.47 -0.73 -16.23
CA ASN A 34 44.90 -0.42 -16.30
C ASN A 34 45.65 -1.44 -17.17
N ALA A 35 45.34 -2.74 -17.06
CA ALA A 35 45.93 -3.78 -17.88
C ALA A 35 45.61 -3.58 -19.37
N THR A 36 44.35 -3.29 -19.71
CA THR A 36 43.93 -2.98 -21.09
C THR A 36 44.64 -1.74 -21.63
N ILE A 37 44.79 -0.69 -20.82
CA ILE A 37 45.56 0.51 -21.20
C ILE A 37 47.01 0.14 -21.50
N ASN A 38 47.64 -0.69 -20.66
CA ASN A 38 49.02 -1.12 -20.85
C ASN A 38 49.20 -2.02 -22.09
N GLU A 39 48.28 -2.96 -22.32
CA GLU A 39 48.27 -3.81 -23.51
C GLU A 39 48.10 -2.99 -24.79
N ALA A 40 47.14 -2.05 -24.80
CA ALA A 40 46.92 -1.15 -25.93
C ALA A 40 48.17 -0.28 -26.21
N GLN A 41 48.82 0.24 -25.17
CA GLN A 41 50.09 0.96 -25.30
C GLN A 41 51.18 0.07 -25.91
N GLY A 42 51.25 -1.20 -25.48
CA GLY A 42 52.15 -2.21 -26.02
C GLY A 42 51.92 -2.46 -27.50
N THR A 43 50.67 -2.71 -27.90
CA THR A 43 50.29 -2.90 -29.31
C THR A 43 50.65 -1.68 -30.16
N VAL A 44 50.40 -0.47 -29.68
CA VAL A 44 50.78 0.76 -30.39
C VAL A 44 52.30 0.83 -30.58
N ASN A 45 53.08 0.46 -29.56
CA ASN A 45 54.54 0.48 -29.66
C ASN A 45 55.07 -0.58 -30.63
N GLU A 46 54.52 -1.78 -30.62
CA GLU A 46 54.86 -2.85 -31.57
C GLU A 46 54.50 -2.47 -33.01
N LEU A 47 53.33 -1.84 -33.19
CA LEU A 47 52.89 -1.35 -34.49
C LEU A 47 53.83 -0.26 -35.00
N LYS A 48 54.18 0.73 -34.18
CA LYS A 48 55.17 1.77 -34.49
C LYS A 48 56.54 1.17 -34.85
N SER A 49 57.00 0.18 -34.11
CA SER A 49 58.26 -0.52 -34.40
C SER A 49 58.19 -1.28 -35.72
N THR A 50 57.06 -1.92 -36.03
CA THR A 50 56.87 -2.67 -37.27
C THR A 50 56.88 -1.74 -38.47
N ILE A 51 56.15 -0.61 -38.39
CA ILE A 51 56.17 0.45 -39.42
C ILE A 51 57.61 0.94 -39.66
N SER A 52 58.37 1.16 -38.58
CA SER A 52 59.75 1.64 -38.68
C SER A 52 60.68 0.62 -39.33
N LYS A 53 60.55 -0.68 -39.01
CA LYS A 53 61.34 -1.77 -39.60
C LYS A 53 60.98 -2.04 -41.07
N VAL A 54 59.72 -1.84 -41.44
CA VAL A 54 59.26 -1.96 -42.82
C VAL A 54 59.87 -0.87 -43.70
N ASN A 55 59.99 0.36 -43.18
CA ASN A 55 60.66 1.47 -43.88
C ASN A 55 62.16 1.24 -44.14
N THR A 56 62.81 0.32 -43.41
CA THR A 56 64.25 0.04 -43.58
C THR A 56 64.60 -1.00 -44.65
N GLY A 57 63.59 -1.67 -45.24
CA GLY A 57 63.68 -2.38 -46.52
C GLY A 57 64.67 -3.56 -46.63
N ASP A 58 64.15 -4.79 -46.58
CA ASP A 58 64.56 -5.87 -47.50
C ASP A 58 63.57 -7.06 -47.44
N GLY A 59 62.92 -7.38 -48.57
CA GLY A 59 62.04 -8.56 -48.72
C GLY A 59 60.71 -8.30 -49.45
N THR A 60 60.00 -9.38 -49.82
CA THR A 60 58.67 -9.34 -50.48
C THR A 60 57.60 -8.61 -49.67
N ALA A 61 57.74 -8.57 -48.34
CA ALA A 61 56.92 -7.74 -47.44
C ALA A 61 57.15 -6.23 -47.68
N GLY A 62 58.40 -5.79 -47.90
CA GLY A 62 58.70 -4.38 -48.22
C GLY A 62 58.14 -3.93 -49.57
N LYS A 63 57.99 -4.85 -50.54
CA LYS A 63 57.33 -4.58 -51.83
C LYS A 63 55.79 -4.57 -51.73
N LEU A 64 55.20 -5.34 -50.82
CA LEU A 64 53.74 -5.35 -50.57
C LEU A 64 53.28 -4.15 -49.72
N LEU A 65 54.15 -3.61 -48.87
CA LEU A 65 53.87 -2.55 -47.90
C LEU A 65 54.21 -1.14 -48.38
N ASN A 66 54.76 -1.00 -49.59
CA ASN A 66 54.98 0.31 -50.23
C ASN A 66 53.69 0.87 -50.88
N ASP A 67 52.53 0.26 -50.58
CA ASP A 67 51.22 0.78 -50.94
C ASP A 67 50.89 1.99 -50.05
N PRO A 68 50.76 3.21 -50.63
CA PRO A 68 50.44 4.42 -49.87
C PRO A 68 49.13 4.29 -49.09
N GLN A 69 48.14 3.54 -49.59
CA GLN A 69 46.87 3.34 -48.90
C GLN A 69 47.05 2.52 -47.63
N LEU A 70 47.89 1.49 -47.66
CA LEU A 70 48.15 0.65 -46.50
C LEU A 70 48.88 1.44 -45.40
N TYR A 71 49.89 2.24 -45.77
CA TYR A 71 50.58 3.14 -44.85
C TYR A 71 49.61 4.15 -44.20
N ASN A 72 48.75 4.76 -45.00
CA ASN A 72 47.75 5.72 -44.52
C ASN A 72 46.74 5.06 -43.56
N ASN A 73 46.25 3.87 -43.89
CA ASN A 73 45.30 3.13 -43.05
C ASN A 73 45.92 2.73 -41.70
N VAL A 74 47.18 2.32 -41.70
CA VAL A 74 47.92 1.95 -40.49
C VAL A 74 48.18 3.17 -39.60
N ASN A 75 48.56 4.31 -40.19
CA ASN A 75 48.73 5.55 -39.43
C ASN A 75 47.41 6.01 -38.82
N GLN A 76 46.33 6.03 -39.60
CA GLN A 76 44.99 6.36 -39.10
C GLN A 76 44.54 5.42 -37.97
N THR A 77 44.87 4.13 -38.08
CA THR A 77 44.57 3.15 -37.02
C THR A 77 45.39 3.43 -35.76
N THR A 78 46.68 3.75 -35.92
CA THR A 78 47.56 4.13 -34.81
C THR A 78 47.06 5.39 -34.10
N ASP A 79 46.61 6.38 -34.85
CA ASP A 79 46.06 7.63 -34.30
C ASP A 79 44.76 7.38 -33.53
N LYS A 80 43.85 6.56 -34.08
CA LYS A 80 42.62 6.14 -33.39
C LYS A 80 42.91 5.36 -32.10
N LEU A 81 43.93 4.51 -32.12
CA LEU A 81 44.36 3.78 -30.93
C LEU A 81 44.93 4.73 -29.87
N ASN A 82 45.78 5.69 -30.27
CA ASN A 82 46.29 6.71 -29.35
C ASN A 82 45.16 7.51 -28.71
N GLN A 83 44.19 7.96 -29.51
CA GLN A 83 43.00 8.66 -29.02
C GLN A 83 42.16 7.80 -28.06
N THR A 84 42.02 6.51 -28.36
CA THR A 84 41.28 5.58 -27.49
C THR A 84 41.98 5.43 -26.14
N VAL A 85 43.31 5.26 -26.14
CA VAL A 85 44.11 5.18 -24.91
C VAL A 85 43.98 6.46 -24.09
N GLU A 86 44.05 7.63 -24.73
CA GLU A 86 43.89 8.93 -24.05
C GLU A 86 42.48 9.10 -23.45
N GLN A 87 41.44 8.67 -24.17
CA GLN A 87 40.07 8.67 -23.67
C GLN A 87 39.90 7.73 -22.47
N LEU A 88 40.46 6.53 -22.52
CA LEU A 88 40.41 5.58 -21.41
C LEU A 88 41.17 6.09 -20.17
N GLN A 89 42.32 6.73 -20.37
CA GLN A 89 43.06 7.40 -19.30
C GLN A 89 42.24 8.54 -18.67
N THR A 90 41.56 9.33 -19.50
CA THR A 90 40.68 10.42 -19.03
C THR A 90 39.53 9.86 -18.20
N ILE A 91 38.84 8.84 -18.70
CA ILE A 91 37.76 8.15 -17.99
C ILE A 91 38.27 7.59 -16.65
N ALA A 92 39.40 6.88 -16.65
CA ALA A 92 39.98 6.32 -15.43
C ALA A 92 40.31 7.41 -14.39
N ASN A 93 40.85 8.54 -14.85
CA ASN A 93 41.16 9.69 -14.00
C ASN A 93 39.90 10.36 -13.46
N ASP A 94 38.86 10.53 -14.29
CA ASP A 94 37.59 11.11 -13.87
C ASP A 94 36.88 10.22 -12.85
N LEU A 95 36.86 8.89 -13.05
CA LEU A 95 36.32 7.95 -12.05
C LEU A 95 37.08 8.08 -10.72
N ARG A 96 38.42 8.05 -10.75
CA ARG A 96 39.25 8.18 -9.54
C ARG A 96 39.04 9.53 -8.84
N ALA A 97 38.85 10.59 -9.62
CA ALA A 97 38.59 11.94 -9.11
C ALA A 97 37.16 12.12 -8.59
N GLY A 98 36.25 11.16 -8.83
CA GLY A 98 34.84 11.29 -8.47
C GLY A 98 34.04 12.20 -9.42
N ARG A 99 34.51 12.40 -10.64
CA ARG A 99 33.86 13.22 -11.68
C ARG A 99 32.90 12.39 -12.52
N GLY A 100 31.89 13.05 -13.09
CA GLY A 100 30.80 12.36 -13.80
C GLY A 100 29.84 11.61 -12.86
N THR A 101 28.79 10.99 -13.40
CA THR A 101 27.80 10.27 -12.60
C THR A 101 28.38 9.01 -11.95
N ALA A 102 29.21 8.25 -12.68
CA ALA A 102 29.90 7.07 -12.17
C ALA A 102 30.91 7.46 -11.07
N GLY A 103 31.78 8.45 -11.31
CA GLY A 103 32.73 8.90 -10.28
C GLY A 103 32.05 9.47 -9.05
N LYS A 104 31.01 10.31 -9.20
CA LYS A 104 30.24 10.84 -8.06
C LYS A 104 29.63 9.70 -7.26
N PHE A 105 28.98 8.74 -7.93
CA PHE A 105 28.36 7.60 -7.27
C PHE A 105 29.36 6.74 -6.49
N LEU A 106 30.58 6.56 -7.00
CA LEU A 106 31.64 5.79 -6.31
C LEU A 106 32.22 6.52 -5.08
N ARG A 107 32.10 7.85 -4.99
CA ARG A 107 32.75 8.67 -3.95
C ARG A 107 31.81 9.42 -3.01
N ASP A 108 30.52 9.41 -3.27
CA ASP A 108 29.56 10.21 -2.51
C ASP A 108 29.28 9.59 -1.13
N GLU A 109 29.98 10.10 -0.11
CA GLU A 109 29.76 9.75 1.29
C GLU A 109 28.35 10.09 1.77
N ALA A 110 27.72 11.16 1.24
CA ALA A 110 26.36 11.52 1.64
C ALA A 110 25.36 10.48 1.14
N LEU A 111 25.52 10.00 -0.09
CA LEU A 111 24.73 8.89 -0.63
C LEU A 111 24.92 7.59 0.18
N TYR A 112 26.16 7.25 0.55
CA TYR A 112 26.43 6.11 1.43
C TYR A 112 25.75 6.25 2.80
N ASN A 113 25.84 7.44 3.40
CA ASN A 113 25.24 7.74 4.70
C ASN A 113 23.70 7.76 4.64
N ASP A 114 23.11 8.32 3.60
CA ASP A 114 21.66 8.34 3.36
C ASP A 114 21.13 6.92 3.11
N LEU A 115 21.84 6.11 2.34
CA LEU A 115 21.53 4.69 2.14
C LEU A 115 21.59 3.94 3.47
N ARG A 116 22.64 4.17 4.27
CA ARG A 116 22.78 3.55 5.59
C ARG A 116 21.67 3.97 6.56
N SER A 117 21.31 5.26 6.58
CA SER A 117 20.21 5.78 7.41
C SER A 117 18.87 5.17 6.98
N THR A 118 18.60 5.13 5.68
CA THR A 118 17.40 4.50 5.11
C THR A 118 17.34 3.00 5.46
N ILE A 119 18.47 2.31 5.44
CA ILE A 119 18.56 0.91 5.88
C ILE A 119 18.23 0.79 7.38
N ALA A 120 18.76 1.67 8.22
CA ALA A 120 18.48 1.66 9.65
C ALA A 120 16.99 1.88 9.95
N ASP A 121 16.37 2.87 9.30
CA ASP A 121 14.94 3.18 9.46
C ASP A 121 14.03 2.04 8.96
N SER A 122 14.43 1.38 7.87
CA SER A 122 13.72 0.20 7.35
C SER A 122 13.81 -0.98 8.32
N ARG A 123 14.98 -1.24 8.93
CA ARG A 123 15.13 -2.30 9.95
C ARG A 123 14.21 -2.05 11.14
N VAL A 124 14.12 -0.82 11.62
CA VAL A 124 13.18 -0.43 12.69
C VAL A 124 11.72 -0.67 12.26
N SER A 125 11.38 -0.33 11.03
CA SER A 125 10.03 -0.55 10.47
C SER A 125 9.68 -2.03 10.35
N ILE A 126 10.63 -2.87 9.93
CA ILE A 126 10.44 -4.34 9.85
C ILE A 126 10.25 -4.92 11.25
N ALA A 127 11.04 -4.48 12.25
CA ALA A 127 10.86 -4.92 13.63
C ALA A 127 9.46 -4.59 14.16
N LYS A 128 8.95 -3.38 13.90
CA LYS A 128 7.57 -2.98 14.26
C LYS A 128 6.52 -3.84 13.58
N LEU A 129 6.71 -4.19 12.30
CA LEU A 129 5.81 -5.07 11.56
C LEU A 129 5.77 -6.47 12.15
N ASN A 130 6.90 -7.02 12.55
CA ASN A 130 6.95 -8.33 13.23
C ASN A 130 6.19 -8.29 14.56
N THR A 131 6.37 -7.24 15.36
CA THR A 131 5.60 -7.08 16.61
C THR A 131 4.09 -6.98 16.36
N ILE A 132 3.66 -6.28 15.32
CA ILE A 132 2.23 -6.21 14.94
C ILE A 132 1.73 -7.59 14.50
N ALA A 133 2.52 -8.33 13.72
CA ALA A 133 2.16 -9.68 13.28
C ALA A 133 2.02 -10.64 14.47
N ASP A 134 2.92 -10.56 15.45
CA ASP A 134 2.86 -11.35 16.69
C ASP A 134 1.61 -11.00 17.50
N GLN A 135 1.32 -9.71 17.68
CA GLN A 135 0.11 -9.24 18.38
C GLN A 135 -1.18 -9.67 17.65
N PHE A 136 -1.17 -9.62 16.32
CA PHE A 136 -2.29 -10.09 15.51
C PHE A 136 -2.49 -11.60 15.64
N ASN A 137 -1.40 -12.38 15.66
CA ASN A 137 -1.47 -13.82 15.86
C ASN A 137 -2.07 -14.16 17.23
N VAL A 138 -1.64 -13.45 18.29
CA VAL A 138 -2.24 -13.58 19.64
C VAL A 138 -3.73 -13.25 19.61
N LEU A 139 -4.13 -12.15 18.96
CA LEU A 139 -5.54 -11.78 18.82
C LEU A 139 -6.36 -12.86 18.09
N VAL A 140 -5.84 -13.41 16.99
CA VAL A 140 -6.52 -14.46 16.22
C VAL A 140 -6.68 -15.74 17.04
N VAL A 141 -5.63 -16.13 17.79
CA VAL A 141 -5.69 -17.28 18.70
C VAL A 141 -6.73 -17.02 19.80
N ASP A 142 -6.71 -15.86 20.43
CA ASP A 142 -7.67 -15.51 21.48
C ASP A 142 -9.11 -15.50 20.96
N LEU A 143 -9.35 -14.96 19.76
CA LEU A 143 -10.66 -15.01 19.09
C LEU A 143 -11.09 -16.45 18.78
N GLY A 144 -10.17 -17.27 18.25
CA GLY A 144 -10.41 -18.67 17.93
C GLY A 144 -10.61 -19.56 19.17
N GLU A 145 -10.11 -19.16 20.33
CA GLU A 145 -10.36 -19.81 21.62
C GLU A 145 -11.65 -19.31 22.28
N GLY A 146 -12.26 -18.24 21.77
CA GLY A 146 -13.46 -17.64 22.34
C GLY A 146 -13.18 -16.67 23.49
N LYS A 147 -11.95 -16.16 23.62
CA LYS A 147 -11.58 -15.16 24.62
C LYS A 147 -12.03 -13.76 24.18
N GLY A 148 -12.34 -12.91 25.17
CA GLY A 148 -12.90 -11.57 24.93
C GLY A 148 -14.35 -11.61 24.41
N THR A 149 -14.97 -10.43 24.27
CA THR A 149 -16.38 -10.34 23.82
C THR A 149 -16.57 -10.79 22.38
N ALA A 150 -15.63 -10.47 21.48
CA ALA A 150 -15.67 -10.89 20.08
C ALA A 150 -15.44 -12.39 19.90
N GLY A 151 -14.51 -13.00 20.65
CA GLY A 151 -14.30 -14.44 20.62
C GLY A 151 -15.52 -15.20 21.18
N LYS A 152 -16.08 -14.74 22.31
CA LYS A 152 -17.32 -15.31 22.87
C LYS A 152 -18.47 -15.22 21.87
N PHE A 153 -18.62 -14.07 21.21
CA PHE A 153 -19.65 -13.86 20.19
C PHE A 153 -19.51 -14.82 18.99
N LEU A 154 -18.28 -15.06 18.52
CA LEU A 154 -18.03 -15.95 17.37
C LEU A 154 -18.32 -17.43 17.68
N LYS A 155 -18.23 -17.85 18.94
CA LYS A 155 -18.43 -19.25 19.36
C LYS A 155 -19.81 -19.54 19.95
N ASP A 156 -20.67 -18.54 20.09
CA ASP A 156 -21.95 -18.72 20.78
C ASP A 156 -23.03 -19.31 19.85
N GLU A 157 -23.19 -20.64 19.89
CA GLU A 157 -24.27 -21.34 19.20
C GLU A 157 -25.67 -20.97 19.73
N ALA A 158 -25.79 -20.61 21.02
CA ALA A 158 -27.08 -20.21 21.58
C ALA A 158 -27.53 -18.87 20.98
N LEU A 159 -26.61 -17.92 20.80
CA LEU A 159 -26.90 -16.63 20.17
C LEU A 159 -27.32 -16.78 18.69
N TYR A 160 -26.70 -17.69 17.93
CA TYR A 160 -27.12 -18.00 16.57
C TYR A 160 -28.56 -18.56 16.53
N ASN A 161 -28.87 -19.48 17.45
CA ASN A 161 -30.21 -20.06 17.58
C ASN A 161 -31.26 -19.03 18.05
N ASP A 162 -30.88 -18.14 18.97
CA ASP A 162 -31.73 -17.05 19.46
C ASP A 162 -31.99 -16.00 18.38
N ALA A 163 -30.98 -15.65 17.58
CA ALA A 163 -31.14 -14.76 16.44
C ALA A 163 -32.09 -15.36 15.39
N ARG A 164 -31.94 -16.65 15.07
CA ARG A 164 -32.86 -17.36 14.17
C ARG A 164 -34.28 -17.38 14.72
N THR A 165 -34.44 -17.60 16.02
CA THR A 165 -35.74 -17.58 16.70
C THR A 165 -36.36 -16.18 16.70
N ALA A 166 -35.56 -15.13 16.90
CA ALA A 166 -36.02 -13.75 16.84
C ALA A 166 -36.49 -13.38 15.42
N ILE A 167 -35.74 -13.77 14.39
CA ILE A 167 -36.14 -13.57 12.98
C ILE A 167 -37.44 -14.31 12.68
N ALA A 168 -37.60 -15.56 13.14
CA ALA A 168 -38.84 -16.30 12.96
C ALA A 168 -40.04 -15.61 13.63
N ARG A 169 -39.88 -15.14 14.88
CA ARG A 169 -40.93 -14.37 15.60
C ARG A 169 -41.26 -13.06 14.89
N PHE A 170 -40.25 -12.38 14.34
CA PHE A 170 -40.45 -11.16 13.59
C PHE A 170 -41.27 -11.40 12.32
N ASN A 171 -40.93 -12.43 11.53
CA ASN A 171 -41.67 -12.79 10.33
C ASN A 171 -43.14 -13.12 10.65
N THR A 172 -43.41 -13.92 11.69
CA THR A 172 -44.78 -14.20 12.13
C THR A 172 -45.52 -12.94 12.59
N THR A 173 -44.83 -11.97 13.18
CA THR A 173 -45.44 -10.70 13.60
C THR A 173 -45.77 -9.83 12.38
N ALA A 174 -44.87 -9.75 11.40
CA ALA A 174 -45.09 -9.06 10.13
C ALA A 174 -46.30 -9.64 9.40
N GLU A 175 -46.40 -10.97 9.29
CA GLU A 175 -47.55 -11.64 8.67
C GLU A 175 -48.88 -11.33 9.39
N ARG A 176 -48.87 -11.24 10.74
CA ARG A 176 -50.08 -10.87 11.51
C ARG A 176 -50.47 -9.42 11.27
N ILE A 177 -49.50 -8.51 11.19
CA ILE A 177 -49.73 -7.11 10.89
C ILE A 177 -50.31 -6.97 9.49
N ASP A 178 -49.73 -7.63 8.48
CA ASP A 178 -50.23 -7.62 7.11
C ASP A 178 -51.69 -8.12 7.04
N ASN A 179 -52.01 -9.19 7.78
CA ASN A 179 -53.38 -9.69 7.86
C ASN A 179 -54.34 -8.68 8.51
N ILE A 180 -53.93 -7.99 9.58
CA ILE A 180 -54.75 -6.96 10.24
C ILE A 180 -54.97 -5.77 9.31
N VAL A 181 -53.92 -5.30 8.64
CA VAL A 181 -54.01 -4.20 7.65
C VAL A 181 -54.95 -4.59 6.52
N SER A 182 -54.79 -5.81 5.99
CA SER A 182 -55.65 -6.35 4.92
C SER A 182 -57.13 -6.44 5.33
N VAL A 183 -57.41 -6.89 6.57
CA VAL A 183 -58.77 -6.94 7.14
C VAL A 183 -59.34 -5.54 7.39
N ALA A 184 -58.50 -4.61 7.85
CA ALA A 184 -58.87 -3.22 8.07
C ALA A 184 -59.21 -2.49 6.74
N GLU A 185 -58.40 -2.68 5.69
CA GLU A 185 -58.64 -2.15 4.34
C GLU A 185 -59.95 -2.65 3.73
N ARG A 186 -60.28 -3.93 3.94
CA ARG A 186 -61.57 -4.50 3.54
C ARG A 186 -62.75 -4.01 4.39
N GLY A 187 -62.49 -3.40 5.56
CA GLY A 187 -63.52 -2.97 6.51
C GLY A 187 -64.16 -4.13 7.28
N GLU A 188 -63.47 -5.27 7.35
CA GLU A 188 -63.96 -6.48 8.02
C GLU A 188 -63.48 -6.52 9.49
N GLY A 189 -64.16 -7.29 10.33
CA GLY A 189 -63.82 -7.40 11.76
C GLY A 189 -64.08 -6.12 12.56
N THR A 190 -63.78 -6.12 13.87
CA THR A 190 -64.05 -4.96 14.75
C THR A 190 -63.22 -3.74 14.39
N VAL A 191 -61.94 -3.91 14.06
CA VAL A 191 -61.04 -2.81 13.66
C VAL A 191 -61.47 -2.22 12.33
N GLY A 192 -61.74 -3.04 11.30
CA GLY A 192 -62.22 -2.54 10.01
C GLY A 192 -63.60 -1.88 10.10
N LYS A 193 -64.51 -2.43 10.92
CA LYS A 193 -65.81 -1.80 11.20
C LYS A 193 -65.66 -0.46 11.93
N LEU A 194 -64.81 -0.40 12.98
CA LEU A 194 -64.54 0.82 13.74
C LEU A 194 -63.95 1.94 12.87
N LEU A 195 -63.00 1.61 12.00
CA LEU A 195 -62.35 2.60 11.12
C LEU A 195 -63.30 3.18 10.07
N ARG A 196 -64.39 2.48 9.74
CA ARG A 196 -65.42 2.92 8.79
C ARG A 196 -66.71 3.39 9.47
N ASP A 197 -66.77 3.44 10.80
CA ASP A 197 -67.99 3.78 11.52
C ASP A 197 -68.12 5.31 11.70
N ASP A 198 -68.89 5.93 10.81
CA ASP A 198 -69.23 7.36 10.86
C ASP A 198 -69.99 7.73 12.16
N ALA A 199 -70.73 6.79 12.78
CA ALA A 199 -71.46 7.05 14.01
C ALA A 199 -70.53 7.19 15.23
N LEU A 200 -69.35 6.55 15.21
CA LEU A 200 -68.35 6.70 16.26
C LEU A 200 -67.81 8.14 16.33
N TYR A 201 -67.48 8.74 15.19
CA TYR A 201 -67.04 10.14 15.11
C TYR A 201 -68.11 11.09 15.68
N ASN A 202 -69.38 10.83 15.36
CA ASN A 202 -70.50 11.62 15.87
C ASN A 202 -70.69 11.44 17.39
N ASN A 203 -70.59 10.22 17.89
CA ASN A 203 -70.73 9.92 19.32
C ASN A 203 -69.58 10.51 20.16
N VAL A 204 -68.35 10.53 19.63
CA VAL A 204 -67.20 11.17 20.30
C VAL A 204 -67.36 12.69 20.35
N ASN A 205 -67.82 13.30 19.26
CA ASN A 205 -68.13 14.74 19.24
C ASN A 205 -69.24 15.10 20.22
N GLN A 206 -70.28 14.27 20.30
CA GLN A 206 -71.39 14.47 21.22
C GLN A 206 -70.95 14.26 22.68
N LEU A 207 -70.17 13.23 22.98
CA LEU A 207 -69.61 12.99 24.32
C LEU A 207 -68.72 14.17 24.77
N THR A 208 -67.89 14.69 23.86
CA THR A 208 -67.04 15.87 24.14
C THR A 208 -67.89 17.10 24.42
N THR A 209 -68.98 17.27 23.68
CA THR A 209 -69.94 18.37 23.88
C THR A 209 -70.65 18.27 25.23
N GLU A 210 -71.17 17.09 25.59
CA GLU A 210 -71.84 16.86 26.88
C GLU A 210 -70.87 16.95 28.06
N GLY A 211 -69.62 16.47 27.90
CA GLY A 211 -68.56 16.63 28.89
C GLY A 211 -68.24 18.10 29.16
N ASN A 212 -68.13 18.93 28.11
CA ASN A 212 -67.94 20.37 28.26
C ASN A 212 -69.11 21.05 28.99
N LYS A 213 -70.35 20.64 28.72
CA LYS A 213 -71.53 21.11 29.46
C LYS A 213 -71.49 20.70 30.93
N LEU A 214 -71.11 19.46 31.23
CA LEU A 214 -70.99 18.99 32.61
C LEU A 214 -69.92 19.79 33.39
N VAL A 215 -68.77 20.04 32.78
CA VAL A 215 -67.71 20.87 33.39
C VAL A 215 -68.22 22.30 33.64
N TYR A 216 -68.98 22.85 32.70
CA TYR A 216 -69.61 24.16 32.85
C TYR A 216 -70.63 24.18 34.00
N ASP A 217 -71.52 23.20 34.06
CA ASP A 217 -72.55 23.08 35.11
C ASP A 217 -71.95 22.83 36.49
N PHE A 218 -70.88 22.04 36.56
CA PHE A 218 -70.12 21.80 37.78
C PHE A 218 -69.47 23.10 38.29
N ARG A 219 -68.93 23.93 37.38
CA ARG A 219 -68.36 25.25 37.73
C ARG A 219 -69.41 26.22 38.25
N GLN A 220 -70.60 26.21 37.63
CA GLN A 220 -71.72 27.08 37.97
C GLN A 220 -72.38 26.69 39.30
N ASN A 221 -72.57 25.39 39.55
CA ASN A 221 -73.32 24.93 40.71
C ASN A 221 -72.71 23.66 41.36
N PRO A 222 -71.50 23.77 41.93
CA PRO A 222 -70.75 22.61 42.42
C PRO A 222 -71.46 21.87 43.56
N ARG A 223 -72.30 22.56 44.35
CA ARG A 223 -73.09 21.97 45.45
C ARG A 223 -74.12 20.94 44.96
N LYS A 224 -74.57 21.03 43.70
CA LYS A 224 -75.50 20.04 43.10
C LYS A 224 -74.82 18.68 42.89
N TYR A 225 -73.51 18.66 42.64
CA TYR A 225 -72.75 17.46 42.29
C TYR A 225 -71.84 16.97 43.43
N LEU A 226 -71.53 17.81 44.41
CA LEU A 226 -70.74 17.46 45.60
C LEU A 226 -71.64 17.46 46.84
N THR A 227 -72.14 16.28 47.22
CA THR A 227 -72.78 16.07 48.52
C THR A 227 -71.84 15.30 49.43
N ILE A 228 -71.29 15.97 50.44
CA ILE A 228 -70.42 15.33 51.45
C ILE A 228 -71.33 14.73 52.53
N GLN A 229 -71.46 13.41 52.57
CA GLN A 229 -72.12 12.73 53.68
C GLN A 229 -71.11 12.52 54.81
N LEU A 230 -71.16 13.39 55.81
CA LEU A 230 -70.44 13.19 57.07
C LEU A 230 -71.22 12.18 57.92
N LYS A 231 -70.72 10.94 57.99
CA LYS A 231 -71.09 10.00 59.04
C LYS A 231 -70.30 10.37 60.29
N LEU A 232 -71.00 10.86 61.32
CA LEU A 232 -70.45 11.02 62.67
C LEU A 232 -70.58 9.67 63.39
N PHE A 233 -69.47 9.23 63.98
CA PHE A 233 -69.37 8.03 64.82
C PHE A 233 -69.92 8.30 66.22
#